data_AF-A0A956KAL0-F1
#
_entry.id   AF-A0A956KAL0-F1
#
_cell.length_a   1.000
_cell.length_b   1.000
_cell.length_c   1.000
_cell.angle_alpha   90.00
_cell.angle_beta   90.00
_cell.angle_gamma   90.00
#
_symmetry.space_group_name_H-M   'P 1'
#
loop_
_entity.id
_entity.type
_entity.pdbx_description
1 polymer ?
#
loop_
_entity_poly.entity_id
_entity_poly.type
_entity_poly.pdbx_seq_one_letter_code
_entity_poly.pdbx_strand_id
1 'polypeptide(L)'
;GVRAPHALTVRDGHFGAILVFPGPMASSTRKQETVTREFDPSRWAHVVFFAFFLMGAWIAGNLIEDMWDVAFGFWAQVGRPQHLPSISAGAGLAFLIYIYALRRQDWMQFVREVAIEVSQVIWPTRSETRAATIVVIVLTIICSLILFFMDVVWKTTTNWIYGI
;
A
#
# COMPACT_ATOMS: atom_id res chain seq x y z
N GLY A 1 45.95 -41.17 12.08
CA GLY A 1 46.29 -42.44 11.43
C GLY A 1 45.21 -42.81 10.46
N VAL A 2 45.46 -42.62 9.16
CA VAL A 2 45.02 -43.48 8.04
C VAL A 2 46.08 -43.26 6.95
N ARG A 3 46.65 -44.36 6.47
CA ARG A 3 47.83 -44.47 5.62
C ARG A 3 47.47 -44.22 4.15
N ALA A 4 48.25 -43.43 3.43
CA ALA A 4 48.40 -43.50 1.98
C ALA A 4 49.81 -44.04 1.67
N PRO A 5 50.24 -44.32 0.43
CA PRO A 5 49.55 -44.65 -0.84
C PRO A 5 50.22 -45.85 -1.56
N HIS A 6 49.53 -46.58 -2.45
CA HIS A 6 50.20 -47.42 -3.47
C HIS A 6 49.40 -47.49 -4.77
N ALA A 7 49.75 -46.64 -5.73
CA ALA A 7 49.38 -46.82 -7.13
C ALA A 7 50.53 -46.34 -8.02
N LEU A 8 51.44 -47.28 -8.24
CA LEU A 8 52.22 -47.58 -9.44
C LEU A 8 52.58 -46.43 -10.40
N THR A 9 53.89 -46.22 -10.45
CA THR A 9 54.68 -45.69 -11.57
C THR A 9 54.33 -46.37 -12.90
N VAL A 10 53.86 -45.60 -13.87
CA VAL A 10 54.03 -45.94 -15.30
C VAL A 10 54.72 -44.76 -15.98
N ARG A 11 55.92 -45.11 -16.43
CA ARG A 11 56.88 -44.36 -17.22
C ARG A 11 56.34 -44.24 -18.64
N ASP A 12 56.52 -43.09 -19.27
CA ASP A 12 57.06 -42.90 -20.62
C ASP A 12 56.51 -41.61 -21.26
N GLY A 13 57.43 -40.90 -21.89
CA GLY A 13 57.31 -39.46 -22.12
C GLY A 13 56.54 -39.08 -23.36
N HIS A 14 55.85 -37.94 -23.26
CA HIS A 14 55.56 -37.08 -24.41
C HIS A 14 55.65 -35.61 -23.97
N PHE A 15 56.47 -34.87 -24.70
CA PHE A 15 56.67 -33.43 -24.60
C PHE A 15 55.38 -32.64 -24.86
N GLY A 16 55.17 -31.58 -24.08
CA GLY A 16 54.65 -30.30 -24.61
C GLY A 16 53.15 -30.05 -24.54
N ALA A 17 52.65 -29.59 -23.38
CA ALA A 17 51.57 -28.61 -23.32
C ALA A 17 51.61 -27.87 -21.96
N ILE A 18 52.20 -26.67 -21.94
CA ILE A 18 52.06 -25.74 -20.81
C ILE A 18 50.62 -25.20 -20.87
N LEU A 19 49.69 -25.93 -20.24
CA LEU A 19 48.38 -25.39 -19.88
C LEU A 19 48.56 -24.54 -18.62
N VAL A 20 48.65 -23.22 -18.80
CA VAL A 20 48.47 -22.27 -17.71
C VAL A 20 47.01 -22.35 -17.27
N PHE A 21 46.76 -23.12 -16.20
CA PHE A 21 45.49 -23.07 -15.51
C PHE A 21 45.41 -21.75 -14.74
N PRO A 22 44.42 -20.88 -14.99
CA PRO A 22 44.16 -19.76 -14.09
C PRO A 22 43.75 -20.37 -12.74
N GLY A 23 44.47 -19.99 -11.67
CA GLY A 23 44.13 -20.42 -10.31
C GLY A 23 42.68 -20.07 -9.95
N PRO A 24 42.06 -20.79 -9.00
CA PRO A 24 40.67 -20.53 -8.62
C PRO A 24 40.55 -19.08 -8.17
N MET A 25 39.73 -18.30 -8.88
CA MET A 25 39.30 -16.99 -8.43
C MET A 25 38.71 -17.16 -7.04
N ALA A 26 39.37 -16.60 -6.03
CA ALA A 26 38.83 -16.51 -4.69
C ALA A 26 37.51 -15.72 -4.80
N SER A 27 36.39 -16.43 -4.81
CA SER A 27 35.07 -15.83 -4.76
C SER A 27 34.98 -15.11 -3.42
N SER A 28 35.07 -13.78 -3.44
CA SER A 28 34.69 -12.98 -2.28
C SER A 28 33.19 -13.23 -2.08
N THR A 29 32.86 -14.22 -1.26
CA THR A 29 31.50 -14.44 -0.78
C THR A 29 31.17 -13.21 0.06
N ARG A 30 30.65 -12.16 -0.59
CA ARG A 30 30.07 -11.02 0.07
C ARG A 30 28.89 -11.57 0.85
N LYS A 31 29.13 -11.87 2.12
CA LYS A 31 28.13 -12.29 3.08
C LYS A 31 27.08 -11.17 3.06
N GLN A 32 25.96 -11.42 2.39
CA GLN A 32 24.84 -10.50 2.43
C GLN A 32 24.33 -10.54 3.85
N GLU A 33 24.74 -9.57 4.66
CA GLU A 33 24.07 -9.30 5.92
C GLU A 33 22.63 -8.93 5.57
N THR A 34 21.72 -9.86 5.86
CA THR A 34 20.29 -9.59 5.87
C THR A 34 20.06 -8.51 6.90
N VAL A 35 20.00 -7.25 6.44
CA VAL A 35 19.55 -6.12 7.25
C VAL A 35 18.09 -6.38 7.61
N THR A 36 17.87 -7.05 8.74
CA THR A 36 16.54 -7.18 9.33
C THR A 36 16.13 -5.77 9.74
N ARG A 37 15.40 -5.08 8.87
CA ARG A 37 14.76 -3.82 9.22
C ARG A 37 13.76 -4.13 10.32
N GLU A 38 14.14 -3.90 11.57
CA GLU A 38 13.18 -3.88 12.66
C GLU A 38 12.11 -2.84 12.32
N PHE A 39 10.85 -3.29 12.34
CA PHE A 39 9.73 -2.40 12.09
C PHE A 39 9.66 -1.43 13.27
N ASP A 40 10.06 -0.17 13.05
CA ASP A 40 10.01 0.90 14.04
C ASP A 40 8.64 1.59 13.97
N PRO A 41 7.69 1.28 14.88
CA PRO A 41 6.32 1.79 14.79
C PRO A 41 6.23 3.29 15.01
N SER A 42 7.25 3.89 15.65
CA SER A 42 7.27 5.32 15.99
C SER A 42 7.31 6.21 14.75
N ARG A 43 7.94 5.75 13.66
CA ARG A 43 8.06 6.50 12.40
C ARG A 43 6.72 6.58 11.67
N TRP A 44 5.94 5.50 11.72
CA TRP A 44 4.63 5.43 11.10
C TRP A 44 3.60 6.32 11.81
N ALA A 45 3.71 6.48 13.12
CA ALA A 45 2.83 7.36 13.87
C ALA A 45 2.91 8.82 13.37
N HIS A 46 4.12 9.36 13.21
CA HIS A 46 4.31 10.71 12.69
C HIS A 46 3.75 10.89 11.27
N VAL A 47 3.90 9.88 10.40
CA VAL A 47 3.34 9.89 9.04
C VAL A 47 1.81 9.94 9.07
N VAL A 48 1.20 9.13 9.95
CA VAL A 48 -0.26 9.11 10.13
C VAL A 48 -0.76 10.47 10.61
N PHE A 49 -0.15 11.07 11.63
CA PHE A 49 -0.53 12.40 12.11
C PHE A 49 -0.37 13.48 11.04
N PHE A 50 0.71 13.42 10.25
CA PHE A 50 0.92 14.36 9.14
C PHE A 50 -0.14 14.20 8.05
N ALA A 51 -0.52 12.97 7.69
CA ALA A 51 -1.60 12.72 6.73
C ALA A 51 -2.96 13.22 7.24
N PHE A 52 -3.29 12.95 8.51
CA PHE A 52 -4.50 13.47 9.15
C PHE A 52 -4.51 15.00 9.21
N PHE A 53 -3.36 15.64 9.40
CA PHE A 53 -3.24 17.10 9.31
C PHE A 53 -3.53 17.62 7.91
N LEU A 54 -2.92 17.04 6.88
CA LEU A 54 -3.17 17.47 5.50
C LEU A 54 -4.64 17.31 5.12
N MET A 55 -5.25 16.18 5.50
CA MET A 55 -6.67 15.92 5.26
C MET A 55 -7.55 16.86 6.09
N GLY A 56 -7.20 17.10 7.36
CA GLY A 56 -7.90 18.03 8.24
C GLY A 56 -7.81 19.48 7.77
N ALA A 57 -6.64 19.91 7.27
CA ALA A 57 -6.43 21.23 6.68
C ALA A 57 -7.24 21.40 5.39
N TRP A 58 -7.29 20.37 4.54
CA TRP A 58 -8.15 20.37 3.36
C TRP A 58 -9.62 20.51 3.73
N ILE A 59 -10.11 19.67 4.65
CA ILE A 59 -11.51 19.68 5.09
C ILE A 59 -11.86 21.01 5.78
N ALA A 60 -11.01 21.48 6.71
CA ALA A 60 -11.22 22.75 7.39
C ALA A 60 -11.23 23.93 6.41
N GLY A 61 -10.33 23.95 5.41
CA GLY A 61 -10.33 24.95 4.36
C GLY A 61 -11.67 25.01 3.61
N ASN A 62 -12.16 23.86 3.14
CA ASN A 62 -13.44 23.78 2.43
C ASN A 62 -14.63 24.15 3.34
N LEU A 63 -14.69 23.62 4.57
CA LEU A 63 -15.78 23.93 5.52
C LEU A 63 -15.83 25.40 5.90
N ILE A 64 -14.67 26.04 6.02
CA ILE A 64 -14.58 27.46 6.39
C ILE A 64 -14.97 28.34 5.22
N GLU A 65 -14.61 27.97 4.00
CA GLU A 65 -15.09 28.64 2.78
C GLU A 65 -16.62 28.53 2.66
N ASP A 66 -17.19 27.34 2.86
CA ASP A 66 -18.64 27.11 2.81
C ASP A 66 -19.39 27.88 3.92
N MET A 67 -18.87 27.86 5.16
CA MET A 67 -19.42 28.66 6.26
C MET A 67 -19.38 30.15 5.96
N TRP A 68 -18.28 30.61 5.34
CA TRP A 68 -18.07 32.01 5.01
C TRP A 68 -19.01 32.46 3.89
N ASP A 69 -19.22 31.64 2.86
CA ASP A 69 -20.14 31.93 1.76
C ASP A 69 -21.59 32.05 2.25
N VAL A 70 -22.01 31.12 3.12
CA VAL A 70 -23.34 31.18 3.75
C VAL A 70 -23.50 32.42 4.64
N ALA A 71 -22.49 32.75 5.45
CA ALA A 71 -22.52 33.91 6.34
C ALA A 71 -22.65 35.25 5.58
N PHE A 72 -21.91 35.42 4.48
CA PHE A 72 -21.98 36.62 3.63
C PHE A 72 -23.18 36.61 2.68
N GLY A 73 -23.74 35.45 2.36
CA GLY A 73 -25.02 35.33 1.64
C GLY A 73 -26.18 35.99 2.40
N PHE A 74 -26.17 35.96 3.73
CA PHE A 74 -27.15 36.68 4.56
C PHE A 74 -26.97 38.20 4.56
N TRP A 75 -25.77 38.69 4.25
CA TRP A 75 -25.40 40.11 4.30
C TRP A 75 -24.80 40.59 2.97
N ALA A 76 -25.50 40.30 1.87
CA ALA A 76 -25.09 40.55 0.48
C ALA A 76 -24.69 42.01 0.14
N GLN A 77 -24.92 42.95 1.06
CA GLN A 77 -24.64 44.37 0.92
C GLN A 77 -23.20 44.77 1.28
N VAL A 78 -22.46 43.90 1.99
CA VAL A 78 -21.03 44.09 2.26
C VAL A 78 -20.24 43.33 1.19
N GLY A 79 -19.57 44.07 0.30
CA GLY A 79 -18.83 43.49 -0.82
C GLY A 79 -17.92 42.34 -0.39
N ARG A 80 -18.01 41.21 -1.11
CA ARG A 80 -17.33 39.95 -0.79
C ARG A 80 -15.83 40.18 -0.59
N PRO A 81 -15.26 39.92 0.61
CA PRO A 81 -13.83 39.94 0.82
C PRO A 81 -13.13 38.96 -0.14
N GLN A 82 -11.94 39.32 -0.59
CA GLN A 82 -11.15 38.51 -1.54
C GLN A 82 -10.84 37.13 -0.92
N HIS A 83 -10.56 36.10 -1.72
CA HIS A 83 -10.43 34.69 -1.30
C HIS A 83 -9.24 34.39 -0.35
N LEU A 84 -8.25 35.29 -0.26
CA LEU A 84 -6.99 35.08 0.48
C LEU A 84 -7.09 34.98 2.02
N PRO A 85 -7.84 35.84 2.74
CA PRO A 85 -7.89 35.83 4.20
C PRO A 85 -8.67 34.61 4.75
N SER A 86 -9.71 34.15 4.06
CA SER A 86 -10.53 33.00 4.50
C SER A 86 -9.71 31.70 4.56
N ILE A 87 -8.89 31.45 3.53
CA ILE A 87 -7.96 30.31 3.47
C ILE A 87 -6.92 30.40 4.60
N SER A 88 -6.41 31.60 4.88
CA SER A 88 -5.37 31.80 5.90
C SER A 88 -5.87 31.55 7.33
N ALA A 89 -7.11 31.95 7.62
CA ALA A 89 -7.75 31.71 8.92
C ALA A 89 -8.00 30.21 9.14
N GLY A 90 -8.45 29.49 8.11
CA GLY A 90 -8.67 28.04 8.18
C GLY A 90 -7.39 27.23 8.30
N ALA A 91 -6.34 27.60 7.55
CA ALA A 91 -5.03 26.99 7.68
C ALA A 91 -4.44 27.20 9.09
N GLY A 92 -4.62 28.39 9.68
CA GLY A 92 -4.19 28.69 11.04
C GLY A 92 -4.89 27.82 12.09
N LEU A 93 -6.22 27.69 12.01
CA LEU A 93 -6.98 26.85 12.95
C LEU A 93 -6.60 25.36 12.80
N ALA A 94 -6.48 24.87 11.56
CA ALA A 94 -6.05 23.50 11.30
C ALA A 94 -4.65 23.21 11.84
N PHE A 95 -3.72 24.16 11.73
CA PHE A 95 -2.37 24.05 12.26
C PHE A 95 -2.34 24.01 13.79
N LEU A 96 -3.17 24.81 14.45
CA LEU A 96 -3.33 24.78 15.90
C LEU A 96 -3.92 23.45 16.39
N ILE A 97 -4.94 22.94 15.70
CA ILE A 97 -5.55 21.63 15.99
C ILE A 97 -4.52 20.51 15.79
N TYR A 98 -3.68 20.59 14.75
CA TYR A 98 -2.61 19.63 14.51
C TYR A 98 -1.56 19.60 15.62
N ILE A 99 -1.07 20.77 16.03
CA ILE A 99 -0.12 20.87 17.15
C ILE A 99 -0.74 20.31 18.43
N TYR A 100 -2.02 20.59 18.67
CA TYR A 100 -2.75 20.05 19.80
C TYR A 100 -2.86 18.51 19.74
N ALA A 101 -3.15 17.95 18.56
CA ALA A 101 -3.21 16.50 18.35
C ALA A 101 -1.85 15.82 18.59
N LEU A 102 -0.74 16.42 18.13
CA LEU A 102 0.61 15.90 18.33
C LEU A 102 1.08 15.96 19.80
N ARG A 103 0.57 16.89 20.60
CA ARG A 103 0.98 17.06 22.00
C ARG A 103 0.38 16.02 22.95
N ARG A 104 -0.70 15.37 22.54
CA ARG A 104 -1.41 14.41 23.36
C ARG A 104 -0.76 13.03 23.20
N GLN A 105 -0.07 12.58 24.26
CA GLN A 105 0.64 11.29 24.30
C GLN A 105 -0.30 10.09 24.08
N ASP A 106 -1.55 10.18 24.53
CA ASP A 106 -2.55 9.12 24.41
C ASP A 106 -2.78 8.70 22.94
N TRP A 107 -2.90 9.66 22.02
CA TRP A 107 -3.10 9.34 20.60
C TRP A 107 -1.84 8.77 19.96
N MET A 108 -0.66 9.23 20.36
CA MET A 108 0.60 8.72 19.84
C MET A 108 0.81 7.26 20.25
N GLN A 109 0.49 6.93 21.49
CA GLN A 109 0.52 5.56 21.99
C GLN A 109 -0.52 4.68 21.28
N PHE A 110 -1.75 5.17 21.10
CA PHE A 110 -2.79 4.43 20.38
C PHE A 110 -2.38 4.07 18.95
N VAL A 111 -1.87 5.04 18.17
CA VAL A 111 -1.42 4.78 16.79
C VAL A 111 -0.27 3.76 16.75
N ARG A 112 0.64 3.82 17.75
CA ARG A 112 1.72 2.84 17.90
C ARG A 112 1.18 1.43 18.15
N GLU A 113 0.20 1.29 19.04
CA GLU A 113 -0.44 0.00 19.37
C GLU A 113 -1.15 -0.59 18.13
N VAL A 114 -1.92 0.22 17.41
CA VAL A 114 -2.59 -0.19 16.16
C VAL A 114 -1.55 -0.59 15.10
N ALA A 115 -0.45 0.15 14.96
CA ALA A 115 0.60 -0.22 14.00
C ALA A 115 1.26 -1.57 14.34
N ILE A 116 1.42 -1.87 15.63
CA ILE A 116 1.93 -3.16 16.10
C ILE A 116 0.91 -4.27 15.79
N GLU A 117 -0.37 -4.06 16.10
CA GLU A 117 -1.42 -5.05 15.83
C GLU A 117 -1.60 -5.32 14.33
N VAL A 118 -1.59 -4.28 13.50
CA VAL A 118 -1.66 -4.41 12.03
C VAL A 118 -0.43 -5.13 11.47
N SER A 119 0.75 -4.97 12.09
CA SER A 119 1.95 -5.69 11.66
C SER A 119 1.87 -7.21 11.90
N GLN A 120 0.97 -7.65 12.79
CA GLN A 120 0.71 -9.06 13.06
C GLN A 120 -0.32 -9.68 12.11
N VAL A 121 -1.02 -8.84 11.33
CA VAL A 121 -1.95 -9.33 10.30
C VAL A 121 -1.15 -9.96 9.18
N ILE A 122 -1.31 -11.28 9.05
CA ILE A 122 -0.71 -12.05 7.97
C ILE A 122 -1.47 -11.73 6.70
N TRP A 123 -0.92 -10.85 5.87
CA TRP A 123 -1.51 -10.53 4.59
C TRP A 123 -1.35 -11.72 3.63
N PRO A 124 -2.45 -12.16 2.99
CA PRO A 124 -2.41 -13.28 2.06
C PRO A 124 -1.45 -12.98 0.92
N THR A 125 -0.83 -14.03 0.37
CA THR A 125 0.08 -13.88 -0.75
C THR A 125 -0.66 -13.37 -1.98
N ARG A 126 0.01 -12.59 -2.86
CA ARG A 126 -0.62 -12.08 -4.10
C ARG A 126 -1.20 -13.19 -4.97
N SER A 127 -0.63 -14.40 -4.89
CA SER A 127 -1.15 -15.61 -5.54
C SER A 127 -2.50 -16.05 -4.97
N GLU A 128 -2.66 -16.09 -3.65
CA GLU A 128 -3.93 -16.44 -3.00
C GLU A 128 -5.01 -15.40 -3.29
N THR A 129 -4.68 -14.10 -3.20
CA THR A 129 -5.62 -13.02 -3.53
C THR A 129 -6.09 -13.12 -4.98
N ARG A 130 -5.18 -13.39 -5.92
CA ARG A 130 -5.52 -13.56 -7.34
C ARG A 130 -6.43 -14.76 -7.55
N ALA A 131 -6.13 -15.89 -6.92
CA ALA A 131 -6.98 -17.08 -6.99
C ALA A 131 -8.41 -16.77 -6.48
N ALA A 132 -8.54 -16.08 -5.34
CA ALA A 132 -9.84 -15.67 -4.82
C ALA A 132 -10.58 -14.72 -5.78
N THR A 133 -9.91 -13.73 -6.37
CA THR A 133 -10.55 -12.83 -7.35
C THR A 133 -11.03 -13.55 -8.61
N ILE A 134 -10.28 -14.55 -9.10
CA ILE A 134 -10.67 -15.35 -10.27
C ILE A 134 -11.95 -16.12 -9.98
N VAL A 135 -12.06 -16.72 -8.79
CA VAL A 135 -13.29 -17.42 -8.38
C VAL A 135 -14.48 -16.47 -8.36
N VAL A 136 -14.33 -15.27 -7.80
CA VAL A 136 -15.41 -14.26 -7.80
C VAL A 136 -15.79 -13.85 -9.21
N ILE A 137 -14.82 -13.64 -10.10
CA ILE A 137 -15.09 -13.30 -11.51
C ILE A 137 -15.93 -14.41 -12.18
N VAL A 138 -15.52 -15.67 -12.04
CA VAL A 138 -16.27 -16.80 -12.60
C VAL A 138 -17.69 -16.87 -12.02
N LEU A 139 -17.85 -16.70 -10.70
CA LEU A 139 -19.16 -16.67 -10.05
C LEU A 139 -20.04 -15.54 -10.61
N THR A 140 -19.49 -14.33 -10.74
CA THR A 140 -20.24 -13.18 -11.27
C THR A 140 -20.66 -13.38 -12.72
N ILE A 141 -19.85 -14.04 -13.55
CA ILE A 141 -20.22 -14.40 -14.93
C ILE A 141 -21.39 -15.38 -14.92
N ILE A 142 -21.35 -16.43 -14.10
CA ILE A 142 -22.45 -17.41 -14.00
C ILE A 142 -23.73 -16.72 -13.53
N CYS A 143 -23.67 -15.89 -12.48
CA CYS A 143 -24.81 -15.12 -12.00
C CYS A 143 -25.37 -14.20 -13.09
N SER A 144 -24.50 -13.47 -13.82
CA SER A 144 -24.92 -12.60 -14.91
C SER A 144 -25.61 -13.35 -16.04
N LEU A 145 -25.12 -14.55 -16.39
CA LEU A 145 -25.76 -15.38 -17.41
C LEU A 145 -27.14 -15.84 -16.97
N ILE A 146 -27.30 -16.31 -15.73
CA ILE A 146 -28.60 -16.75 -15.21
C ILE A 146 -29.60 -15.59 -15.18
N LEU A 147 -29.19 -14.42 -14.69
CA LEU A 147 -30.03 -13.23 -14.69
C LEU A 147 -30.42 -12.81 -16.12
N PHE A 148 -29.47 -12.81 -17.05
CA PHE A 148 -29.74 -12.52 -18.45
C PHE A 148 -30.79 -13.46 -19.06
N PHE A 149 -30.67 -14.77 -18.82
CA PHE A 149 -31.68 -15.74 -19.27
C PHE A 149 -33.05 -15.47 -18.66
N MET A 150 -33.10 -15.19 -17.36
CA MET A 150 -34.33 -14.84 -16.67
C MET A 150 -34.95 -13.58 -17.29
N ASP A 151 -34.17 -12.53 -17.52
CA ASP A 151 -34.63 -11.28 -18.16
C ASP A 151 -35.21 -11.53 -19.56
N VAL A 152 -34.58 -12.39 -20.37
CA VAL A 152 -35.09 -12.79 -21.69
C VAL A 152 -36.42 -13.54 -21.58
N VAL A 153 -36.53 -14.46 -20.62
CA VAL A 153 -37.76 -15.22 -20.37
C VAL A 153 -38.89 -14.30 -19.94
N TRP A 154 -38.65 -13.39 -18.99
CA TRP A 154 -39.64 -12.40 -18.58
C TRP A 154 -40.03 -11.51 -19.74
N LYS A 155 -39.07 -10.96 -20.49
CA LYS A 155 -39.36 -10.13 -21.67
C LYS A 155 -40.26 -10.87 -22.66
N THR A 156 -39.95 -12.13 -22.97
CA THR A 156 -40.72 -12.94 -23.92
C THR A 156 -42.13 -13.25 -23.40
N THR A 157 -42.23 -13.59 -22.11
CA THR A 157 -43.50 -13.88 -21.44
C THR A 157 -44.39 -12.64 -21.38
N THR A 158 -43.80 -11.50 -21.03
CA THR A 158 -44.46 -10.19 -20.98
C THR A 158 -44.91 -9.73 -22.37
N ASN A 159 -44.11 -9.94 -23.41
CA ASN A 159 -44.51 -9.63 -24.78
C ASN A 159 -45.71 -10.49 -25.22
N TRP A 160 -45.65 -11.79 -24.93
CA TRP A 160 -46.75 -12.72 -25.24
C TRP A 160 -48.06 -12.37 -24.51
N ILE A 161 -48.01 -11.98 -23.24
CA ILE A 161 -49.22 -11.64 -22.46
C ILE A 161 -49.83 -10.29 -22.86
N TYR A 162 -49.01 -9.27 -23.14
CA TYR A 162 -49.52 -7.96 -23.58
C TYR A 162 -49.88 -7.93 -25.07
N GLY A 163 -49.61 -9.02 -25.81
CA GLY A 163 -50.07 -9.20 -27.19
C GLY A 163 -49.46 -8.21 -28.19
N ILE A 164 -48.28 -7.67 -27.89
CA ILE A 164 -47.44 -6.87 -28.80
C ILE A 164 -46.29 -7.70 -29.37
#